data_AF-A0AAQ5XEX0-F1
#
_entry.id   AF-A0AAQ5XEX0-F1
#
_cell.length_a   1.000
_cell.length_b   1.000
_cell.length_c   1.000
_cell.angle_alpha   90.00
_cell.angle_beta   90.00
_cell.angle_gamma   90.00
#
_symmetry.space_group_name_H-M   'P 1'
#
loop_
_entity.id
_entity.type
_entity.pdbx_description
1 polymer ?
#
loop_
_entity_poly.entity_id
_entity_poly.type
_entity_poly.pdbx_seq_one_letter_code
_entity_poly.pdbx_strand_id
1 'polypeptide(L)'
;ILSETCRNTAGWYIYPTMDQLSEALPAVLKHFGLRSVIGLGVGAGAYILARFALNHPDLVDGLVLININPNADGIMDTVANKITEWTHTLPDSVITHLFGKEEIQTNHDLIATYRHHITATMNQANVSQFFRSYNSRGALEVERPVPGGNINVRTLKCPTLLLVGDNSPAVEAVVDCNSKLNPTKTTLLKMADCGGLPQVDQPAKVIEAFKYFIQGMGYLSSASMTRLRSRTTSSSSVSSFDGPRSRAHTNDLQRGRTQSHGTEDKRGRSHTDVSMESISSSHQNISKTTEVAC
;
A
#
# COMPACT_ATOMS: atom_id res chain seq x y z
N ILE A 1 10.23 -14.88 -19.57
CA ILE A 1 11.62 -15.39 -19.41
C ILE A 1 11.76 -16.52 -18.39
N LEU A 2 10.86 -16.64 -17.40
CA LEU A 2 10.95 -17.69 -16.36
C LEU A 2 10.02 -18.90 -16.56
N SER A 3 9.04 -18.82 -17.47
CA SER A 3 8.17 -19.97 -17.80
C SER A 3 8.97 -21.13 -18.38
N GLU A 4 8.53 -22.36 -18.15
CA GLU A 4 9.11 -23.59 -18.72
C GLU A 4 9.27 -23.53 -20.25
N THR A 5 8.37 -22.84 -20.95
CA THR A 5 8.44 -22.65 -22.40
C THR A 5 9.59 -21.74 -22.86
N CYS A 6 10.21 -20.99 -21.94
CA CYS A 6 11.36 -20.17 -22.25
C CYS A 6 12.60 -21.04 -22.42
N ARG A 7 13.31 -20.88 -23.55
CA ARG A 7 14.59 -21.57 -23.77
C ARG A 7 15.58 -21.19 -22.67
N ASN A 8 16.45 -22.15 -22.33
CA ASN A 8 17.60 -21.88 -21.49
C ASN A 8 18.41 -20.75 -22.14
N THR A 9 18.86 -19.82 -21.32
CA THR A 9 19.90 -18.88 -21.73
C THR A 9 21.17 -19.67 -22.04
N ALA A 10 21.92 -19.25 -23.06
CA ALA A 10 23.15 -19.94 -23.46
C ALA A 10 24.17 -19.93 -22.31
N GLY A 11 25.11 -20.88 -22.27
CA GLY A 11 26.11 -20.96 -21.18
C GLY A 11 27.03 -19.73 -21.04
N TRP A 12 27.12 -18.89 -22.07
CA TRP A 12 27.86 -17.63 -22.10
C TRP A 12 26.97 -16.40 -21.87
N TYR A 13 25.67 -16.59 -21.66
CA TYR A 13 24.71 -15.51 -21.46
C TYR A 13 24.87 -14.92 -20.06
N ILE A 14 25.21 -13.63 -20.01
CA ILE A 14 25.23 -12.87 -18.77
C ILE A 14 23.79 -12.42 -18.51
N TYR A 15 23.19 -12.94 -17.43
CA TYR A 15 21.84 -12.54 -17.06
C TYR A 15 21.80 -11.06 -16.65
N PRO A 16 20.79 -10.28 -17.09
CA PRO A 16 20.73 -8.86 -16.79
C PRO A 16 20.69 -8.56 -15.29
N THR A 17 21.38 -7.50 -14.86
CA THR A 17 21.25 -6.97 -13.49
C THR A 17 19.87 -6.37 -13.27
N MET A 18 19.46 -6.16 -12.01
CA MET A 18 18.18 -5.48 -11.72
C MET A 18 18.10 -4.08 -12.35
N ASP A 19 19.22 -3.37 -12.46
CA ASP A 19 19.28 -2.06 -13.10
C ASP A 19 19.08 -2.19 -14.63
N GLN A 20 19.74 -3.15 -15.28
CA GLN A 20 19.54 -3.43 -16.72
C GLN A 20 18.11 -3.89 -17.02
N LEU A 21 17.47 -4.65 -16.13
CA LEU A 21 16.06 -5.01 -16.26
C LEU A 21 15.16 -3.77 -16.20
N SER A 22 15.50 -2.77 -15.38
CA SER A 22 14.76 -1.51 -15.32
C SER A 22 14.92 -0.65 -16.58
N GLU A 23 16.11 -0.68 -17.20
CA GLU A 23 16.42 0.02 -18.46
C GLU A 23 15.68 -0.56 -19.68
N ALA A 24 15.15 -1.78 -19.57
CA ALA A 24 14.31 -2.36 -20.63
C ALA A 24 12.91 -1.74 -20.68
N LEU A 25 12.40 -1.18 -19.58
CA LEU A 25 11.03 -0.68 -19.49
C LEU A 25 10.71 0.51 -20.41
N PRO A 26 11.57 1.53 -20.58
CA PRO A 26 11.36 2.59 -21.59
C PRO A 26 11.11 2.04 -23.00
N ALA A 27 11.84 0.99 -23.40
CA ALA A 27 11.68 0.37 -24.71
C ALA A 27 10.31 -0.32 -24.86
N VAL A 28 9.80 -0.93 -23.78
CA VAL A 28 8.44 -1.52 -23.76
C VAL A 28 7.38 -0.43 -23.93
N LEU A 29 7.47 0.67 -23.19
CA LEU A 29 6.52 1.79 -23.33
C LEU A 29 6.55 2.36 -24.76
N LYS A 30 7.76 2.58 -25.30
CA LYS A 30 7.93 3.08 -26.67
C LYS A 30 7.35 2.14 -27.71
N HIS A 31 7.55 0.83 -27.57
CA HIS A 31 7.03 -0.17 -28.50
C HIS A 31 5.50 -0.14 -28.59
N PHE A 32 4.81 0.04 -27.45
CA PHE A 32 3.35 0.13 -27.39
C PHE A 32 2.79 1.55 -27.51
N GLY A 33 3.64 2.57 -27.69
CA GLY A 33 3.21 3.97 -27.78
C GLY A 33 2.62 4.54 -26.48
N LEU A 34 3.01 4.00 -25.32
CA LEU A 34 2.55 4.44 -24.01
C LEU A 34 3.36 5.66 -23.54
N ARG A 35 2.65 6.70 -23.09
CA ARG A 35 3.27 7.93 -22.57
C ARG A 35 3.78 7.78 -21.14
N SER A 36 2.99 7.13 -20.30
CA SER A 36 3.25 6.93 -18.87
C SER A 36 2.51 5.69 -18.37
N VAL A 37 2.92 5.16 -17.22
CA VAL A 37 2.31 3.97 -16.60
C VAL A 37 2.07 4.14 -15.11
N ILE A 38 1.09 3.41 -14.59
CA ILE A 38 0.97 3.10 -13.17
C ILE A 38 1.52 1.69 -12.97
N GLY A 39 2.68 1.60 -12.32
CA GLY A 39 3.38 0.33 -12.13
C GLY A 39 2.90 -0.42 -10.89
N LEU A 40 2.70 -1.73 -11.00
CA LEU A 40 2.51 -2.62 -9.84
C LEU A 40 3.60 -3.69 -9.88
N GLY A 41 4.37 -3.79 -8.79
CA GLY A 41 5.45 -4.76 -8.66
C GLY A 41 5.44 -5.46 -7.31
N VAL A 42 5.92 -6.69 -7.30
CA VAL A 42 6.12 -7.51 -6.10
C VAL A 42 7.59 -7.86 -5.96
N GLY A 43 8.20 -7.64 -4.80
CA GLY A 43 9.60 -7.99 -4.51
C GLY A 43 10.57 -7.42 -5.55
N ALA A 44 11.22 -8.30 -6.32
CA ALA A 44 12.10 -7.91 -7.43
C ALA A 44 11.41 -6.99 -8.45
N GLY A 45 10.15 -7.25 -8.80
CA GLY A 45 9.39 -6.38 -9.70
C GLY A 45 9.15 -4.98 -9.10
N ALA A 46 8.96 -4.89 -7.78
CA ALA A 46 8.83 -3.62 -7.10
C ALA A 46 10.15 -2.83 -7.13
N TYR A 47 11.29 -3.49 -6.89
CA TYR A 47 12.60 -2.87 -7.01
C TYR A 47 12.88 -2.36 -8.44
N ILE A 48 12.63 -3.19 -9.46
CA ILE A 48 12.83 -2.82 -10.87
C ILE A 48 11.99 -1.60 -11.24
N LEU A 49 10.71 -1.59 -10.86
CA LEU A 49 9.81 -0.45 -11.12
C LEU A 49 10.23 0.81 -10.36
N ALA A 50 10.67 0.68 -9.11
CA ALA A 50 11.18 1.82 -8.34
C ALA A 50 12.45 2.39 -8.98
N ARG A 51 13.40 1.55 -9.42
CA ARG A 51 14.59 1.99 -10.15
C ARG A 51 14.23 2.69 -11.46
N PHE A 52 13.29 2.13 -12.21
CA PHE A 52 12.77 2.74 -13.44
C PHE A 52 12.16 4.13 -13.17
N ALA A 53 11.33 4.27 -12.14
CA ALA A 53 10.73 5.55 -11.78
C ALA A 53 11.73 6.59 -11.25
N LEU A 54 12.83 6.16 -10.64
CA LEU A 54 13.93 7.06 -10.25
C LEU A 54 14.67 7.60 -11.47
N ASN A 55 14.84 6.79 -12.52
CA ASN A 55 15.59 7.16 -13.72
C ASN A 55 14.73 7.87 -14.77
N HIS A 56 13.43 7.55 -14.85
CA HIS A 56 12.47 8.08 -15.81
C HIS A 56 11.17 8.54 -15.12
N PRO A 57 11.24 9.56 -14.23
CA PRO A 57 10.09 9.99 -13.45
C PRO A 57 8.93 10.54 -14.30
N ASP A 58 9.20 10.96 -15.53
CA ASP A 58 8.23 11.44 -16.51
C ASP A 58 7.41 10.32 -17.17
N LEU A 59 7.86 9.07 -17.07
CA LEU A 59 7.19 7.89 -17.62
C LEU A 59 6.33 7.14 -16.59
N VAL A 60 6.28 7.61 -15.34
CA VAL A 60 5.61 6.92 -14.23
C VAL A 60 4.64 7.84 -13.51
N ASP A 61 3.35 7.55 -13.65
CA ASP A 61 2.29 8.31 -12.98
C ASP A 61 2.14 7.88 -11.52
N GLY A 62 2.38 6.60 -11.20
CA GLY A 62 2.27 6.07 -9.84
C GLY A 62 2.83 4.67 -9.68
N LEU A 63 3.11 4.27 -8.44
CA LEU A 63 3.67 2.95 -8.11
C LEU A 63 2.90 2.26 -6.99
N VAL A 64 2.69 0.95 -7.15
CA VAL A 64 2.25 0.03 -6.09
C VAL A 64 3.35 -1.00 -5.88
N LEU A 65 4.01 -0.94 -4.73
CA LEU A 65 5.22 -1.68 -4.43
C LEU A 65 4.93 -2.66 -3.28
N ILE A 66 4.68 -3.91 -3.64
CA ILE A 66 4.40 -4.98 -2.68
C ILE A 66 5.72 -5.63 -2.27
N ASN A 67 5.99 -5.73 -0.97
CA ASN A 67 7.19 -6.37 -0.41
C ASN A 67 8.52 -5.87 -1.02
N ILE A 68 8.63 -4.56 -1.28
CA ILE A 68 9.88 -3.98 -1.79
C ILE A 68 10.99 -4.07 -0.73
N ASN A 69 12.18 -4.49 -1.15
CA ASN A 69 13.42 -4.30 -0.40
C ASN A 69 14.35 -3.33 -1.15
N PRO A 70 14.53 -2.08 -0.67
CA PRO A 70 15.33 -1.07 -1.35
C PRO A 70 16.85 -1.23 -1.09
N ASN A 71 17.23 -2.12 -0.18
CA ASN A 71 18.62 -2.28 0.26
C ASN A 71 19.32 -3.38 -0.54
N ALA A 72 20.64 -3.23 -0.68
CA ALA A 72 21.49 -4.36 -1.06
C ALA A 72 21.48 -5.38 0.08
N ASP A 73 21.61 -6.67 -0.24
CA ASP A 73 21.72 -7.70 0.80
C ASP A 73 23.03 -7.45 1.59
N GLY A 74 22.94 -7.39 2.92
CA GLY A 74 24.08 -7.09 3.76
C GLY A 74 25.13 -8.21 3.73
N ILE A 75 26.36 -7.94 4.20
CA ILE A 75 27.42 -8.97 4.31
C ILE A 75 26.94 -10.13 5.22
N MET A 76 26.20 -9.83 6.29
CA MET A 76 25.66 -10.84 7.21
C MET A 76 24.57 -11.68 6.54
N ASP A 77 23.67 -11.05 5.79
CA ASP A 77 22.63 -11.74 5.02
C ASP A 77 23.26 -12.59 3.92
N THR A 78 24.33 -12.11 3.30
CA THR A 78 25.11 -12.85 2.30
C THR A 78 25.77 -14.09 2.91
N VAL A 79 26.28 -14.02 4.14
CA VAL A 79 26.87 -15.18 4.82
C VAL A 79 25.79 -16.17 5.25
N ALA A 80 24.68 -15.69 5.82
CA ALA A 80 23.55 -16.54 6.16
C ALA A 80 23.00 -17.24 4.91
N ASN A 81 22.78 -16.49 3.83
CA ASN A 81 22.33 -16.98 2.53
C ASN A 81 23.34 -17.96 1.91
N LYS A 82 24.65 -17.74 2.02
CA LYS A 82 25.65 -18.69 1.49
C LYS A 82 25.70 -20.00 2.26
N ILE A 83 25.47 -19.96 3.58
CA ILE A 83 25.41 -21.16 4.42
C ILE A 83 24.11 -21.94 4.16
N THR A 84 22.97 -21.25 3.96
CA THR A 84 21.71 -21.90 3.55
C THR A 84 21.68 -22.32 2.08
N GLU A 85 22.38 -21.64 1.18
CA GLU A 85 22.50 -22.03 -0.24
C GLU A 85 23.23 -23.37 -0.40
N TRP A 86 24.04 -23.79 0.59
CA TRP A 86 24.65 -25.12 0.62
C TRP A 86 23.71 -26.23 1.08
N THR A 87 22.59 -25.91 1.75
CA THR A 87 21.66 -26.90 2.33
C THR A 87 20.27 -26.89 1.71
N HIS A 88 19.89 -25.85 0.97
CA HIS A 88 18.55 -25.68 0.41
C HIS A 88 18.51 -25.80 -1.13
N THR A 89 17.42 -26.40 -1.63
CA THR A 89 17.15 -26.43 -3.08
C THR A 89 16.67 -25.05 -3.57
N LEU A 90 16.80 -24.75 -4.87
CA LEU A 90 16.33 -23.47 -5.43
C LEU A 90 14.86 -23.15 -5.08
N PRO A 91 13.90 -24.11 -5.17
CA PRO A 91 12.54 -23.88 -4.70
C PRO A 91 12.45 -23.50 -3.23
N ASP A 92 13.25 -24.12 -2.35
CA ASP A 92 13.29 -23.76 -0.92
C ASP A 92 13.76 -22.33 -0.70
N SER A 93 14.86 -21.93 -1.36
CA SER A 93 15.37 -20.57 -1.23
C SER A 93 14.34 -19.53 -1.67
N VAL A 94 13.65 -19.77 -2.78
CA VAL A 94 12.57 -18.89 -3.25
C VAL A 94 11.40 -18.88 -2.26
N ILE A 95 10.98 -20.03 -1.74
CA ILE A 95 9.90 -20.12 -0.74
C ILE A 95 10.24 -19.32 0.52
N THR A 96 11.46 -19.49 1.07
CA THR A 96 11.90 -18.75 2.25
C THR A 96 12.03 -17.24 2.01
N HIS A 97 12.18 -16.83 0.76
CA HIS A 97 12.17 -15.41 0.39
C HIS A 97 10.75 -14.84 0.30
N LEU A 98 9.78 -15.64 -0.15
CA LEU A 98 8.40 -15.20 -0.35
C LEU A 98 7.58 -15.23 0.93
N PHE A 99 7.76 -16.25 1.78
CA PHE A 99 6.85 -16.57 2.89
C PHE A 99 7.52 -16.47 4.26
N GLY A 100 6.74 -16.11 5.28
CA GLY A 100 7.20 -16.07 6.66
C GLY A 100 7.44 -17.47 7.24
N LYS A 101 8.29 -17.60 8.27
CA LYS A 101 8.60 -18.91 8.88
C LYS A 101 7.37 -19.63 9.41
N GLU A 102 6.46 -18.90 10.07
CA GLU A 102 5.20 -19.44 10.58
C GLU A 102 4.29 -19.91 9.44
N GLU A 103 4.14 -19.09 8.39
CA GLU A 103 3.34 -19.42 7.22
C GLU A 103 3.85 -20.69 6.51
N ILE A 104 5.18 -20.83 6.40
CA ILE A 104 5.82 -22.03 5.84
C ILE A 104 5.48 -23.28 6.66
N GLN A 105 5.39 -23.15 7.98
CA GLN A 105 5.12 -24.25 8.90
C GLN A 105 3.63 -24.58 9.06
N THR A 106 2.73 -23.64 8.74
CA THR A 106 1.30 -23.78 9.01
C THR A 106 0.47 -24.00 7.74
N ASN A 107 0.87 -23.43 6.61
CA ASN A 107 0.10 -23.45 5.36
C ASN A 107 0.73 -24.39 4.31
N HIS A 108 0.79 -25.68 4.62
CA HIS A 108 1.48 -26.66 3.78
C HIS A 108 0.95 -26.76 2.35
N ASP A 109 -0.36 -26.57 2.13
CA ASP A 109 -0.97 -26.65 0.79
C ASP A 109 -0.52 -25.49 -0.11
N LEU A 110 -0.47 -24.26 0.43
CA LEU A 110 0.03 -23.09 -0.28
C LEU A 110 1.51 -23.29 -0.64
N ILE A 111 2.32 -23.71 0.33
CA ILE A 111 3.75 -23.93 0.13
C ILE A 111 4.00 -25.06 -0.88
N ALA A 112 3.27 -26.17 -0.80
CA ALA A 112 3.36 -27.27 -1.76
C ALA A 112 2.98 -26.82 -3.16
N THR A 113 1.92 -26.01 -3.30
CA THR A 113 1.49 -25.43 -4.57
C THR A 113 2.58 -24.55 -5.19
N TYR A 114 3.17 -23.65 -4.40
CA TYR A 114 4.25 -22.78 -4.87
C TYR A 114 5.52 -23.56 -5.21
N ARG A 115 5.87 -24.56 -4.39
CA ARG A 115 7.01 -25.45 -4.64
C ARG A 115 6.84 -26.22 -5.95
N HIS A 116 5.65 -26.77 -6.16
CA HIS A 116 5.30 -27.47 -7.39
C HIS A 116 5.34 -26.53 -8.58
N HIS A 117 4.75 -25.32 -8.47
CA HIS A 117 4.81 -24.31 -9.51
C HIS A 117 6.26 -23.98 -9.89
N ILE A 118 7.11 -23.66 -8.90
CA ILE A 118 8.52 -23.38 -9.18
C ILE A 118 9.16 -24.57 -9.90
N THR A 119 9.00 -25.79 -9.39
CA THR A 119 9.70 -26.97 -9.92
C THR A 119 9.20 -27.43 -11.29
N ALA A 120 7.89 -27.38 -11.52
CA ALA A 120 7.23 -28.03 -12.65
C ALA A 120 6.81 -27.06 -13.76
N THR A 121 6.66 -25.76 -13.49
CA THR A 121 6.17 -24.80 -14.52
C THR A 121 7.19 -23.71 -14.86
N MET A 122 8.31 -23.64 -14.14
CA MET A 122 9.36 -22.63 -14.35
C MET A 122 10.67 -23.25 -14.80
N ASN A 123 11.36 -22.54 -15.70
CA ASN A 123 12.70 -22.89 -16.12
C ASN A 123 13.70 -22.65 -14.96
N GLN A 124 14.17 -23.72 -14.33
CA GLN A 124 15.05 -23.65 -13.15
C GLN A 124 16.34 -22.88 -13.39
N ALA A 125 16.96 -23.02 -14.57
CA ALA A 125 18.19 -22.32 -14.89
C ALA A 125 17.97 -20.81 -14.93
N ASN A 126 16.89 -20.37 -15.58
CA ASN A 126 16.54 -18.96 -15.67
C ASN A 126 16.09 -18.40 -14.32
N VAL A 127 15.37 -19.19 -13.50
CA VAL A 127 14.98 -18.80 -12.14
C VAL A 127 16.21 -18.60 -11.25
N SER A 128 17.18 -19.52 -11.30
CA SER A 128 18.43 -19.40 -10.55
C SER A 128 19.19 -18.12 -10.94
N GLN A 129 19.29 -17.84 -12.23
CA GLN A 129 19.94 -16.61 -12.71
C GLN A 129 19.21 -15.33 -12.27
N PHE A 130 17.89 -15.32 -12.34
CA PHE A 130 17.08 -14.19 -11.87
C PHE A 130 17.22 -13.98 -10.36
N PHE A 131 17.16 -15.05 -9.58
CA PHE A 131 17.31 -15.01 -8.13
C PHE A 131 18.69 -14.47 -7.72
N ARG A 132 19.75 -14.94 -8.37
CA ARG A 132 21.12 -14.41 -8.17
C ARG A 132 21.23 -12.94 -8.55
N SER A 133 20.63 -12.52 -9.67
CA SER A 133 20.61 -11.11 -10.08
C SER A 133 19.90 -10.23 -9.04
N TYR A 134 18.82 -10.74 -8.43
CA TYR A 134 18.10 -9.99 -7.40
C TYR A 134 18.90 -9.91 -6.08
N ASN A 135 19.54 -11.00 -5.66
CA ASN A 135 20.35 -11.00 -4.43
C ASN A 135 21.67 -10.20 -4.56
N SER A 136 22.11 -9.94 -5.80
CA SER A 136 23.29 -9.10 -6.09
C SER A 136 22.94 -7.63 -6.42
N ARG A 137 21.69 -7.22 -6.18
CA ARG A 137 21.23 -5.85 -6.46
C ARG A 137 21.97 -4.83 -5.58
N GLY A 138 22.22 -3.64 -6.14
CA GLY A 138 22.63 -2.47 -5.36
C GLY A 138 21.48 -1.88 -4.53
N ALA A 139 21.78 -0.93 -3.65
CA ALA A 139 20.74 -0.17 -2.96
C ALA A 139 20.06 0.81 -3.93
N LEU A 140 18.78 1.13 -3.72
CA LEU A 140 18.07 2.13 -4.52
C LEU A 140 18.62 3.56 -4.33
N GLU A 141 19.35 3.82 -3.24
CA GLU A 141 19.92 5.14 -2.89
C GLU A 141 18.85 6.25 -2.89
N VAL A 142 17.77 5.99 -2.15
CA VAL A 142 16.70 6.96 -1.93
C VAL A 142 16.86 7.64 -0.58
N GLU A 143 16.62 8.95 -0.56
CA GLU A 143 16.67 9.77 0.63
C GLU A 143 15.38 10.56 0.81
N ARG A 144 14.98 10.76 2.06
CA ARG A 144 13.76 11.51 2.36
C ARG A 144 14.04 13.00 2.17
N PRO A 145 13.28 13.71 1.32
CA PRO A 145 13.46 15.15 1.16
C PRO A 145 13.06 15.88 2.45
N VAL A 146 13.92 16.79 2.91
CA VAL A 146 13.67 17.62 4.09
C VAL A 146 12.95 18.91 3.67
N PRO A 147 11.86 19.32 4.34
CA PRO A 147 11.22 20.61 4.08
C PRO A 147 12.23 21.76 4.23
N GLY A 148 12.37 22.60 3.20
CA GLY A 148 13.35 23.69 3.17
C GLY A 148 14.81 23.26 2.97
N GLY A 149 15.07 21.97 2.74
CA GLY A 149 16.39 21.43 2.41
C GLY A 149 16.69 21.45 0.91
N ASN A 150 17.72 20.70 0.51
CA ASN A 150 18.15 20.62 -0.89
C ASN A 150 17.02 20.08 -1.80
N ILE A 151 16.78 20.77 -2.91
CA ILE A 151 15.72 20.45 -3.88
C ILE A 151 16.08 19.19 -4.71
N ASN A 152 17.37 18.83 -4.77
CA ASN A 152 17.90 17.75 -5.63
C ASN A 152 17.99 16.37 -4.95
N VAL A 153 17.21 16.11 -3.90
CA VAL A 153 17.19 14.78 -3.25
C VAL A 153 16.67 13.71 -4.22
N ARG A 154 17.41 12.62 -4.35
CA ARG A 154 17.05 11.43 -5.14
C ARG A 154 15.97 10.64 -4.40
N THR A 155 14.74 10.74 -4.89
CA THR A 155 13.57 10.08 -4.31
C THR A 155 12.49 9.93 -5.37
N LEU A 156 11.50 9.06 -5.12
CA LEU A 156 10.38 8.86 -6.03
C LEU A 156 9.54 10.13 -6.15
N LYS A 157 9.28 10.57 -7.39
CA LYS A 157 8.52 11.80 -7.67
C LYS A 157 7.01 11.54 -7.87
N CYS A 158 6.60 10.30 -8.12
CA CYS A 158 5.21 9.90 -8.29
C CYS A 158 4.56 9.47 -6.96
N PRO A 159 3.22 9.52 -6.83
CA PRO A 159 2.48 8.81 -5.80
C PRO A 159 2.92 7.34 -5.69
N THR A 160 3.12 6.85 -4.47
CA THR A 160 3.60 5.50 -4.21
C THR A 160 2.82 4.85 -3.07
N LEU A 161 2.22 3.69 -3.33
CA LEU A 161 1.63 2.82 -2.31
C LEU A 161 2.62 1.70 -1.99
N LEU A 162 3.15 1.70 -0.77
CA LEU A 162 3.90 0.58 -0.21
C LEU A 162 2.93 -0.38 0.47
N LEU A 163 2.99 -1.67 0.13
CA LEU A 163 2.07 -2.67 0.67
C LEU A 163 2.84 -3.89 1.18
N VAL A 164 2.53 -4.34 2.39
CA VAL A 164 3.17 -5.49 3.03
C VAL A 164 2.20 -6.19 3.98
N GLY A 165 2.25 -7.52 4.07
CA GLY A 165 1.55 -8.26 5.12
C GLY A 165 2.24 -8.11 6.47
N ASP A 166 1.51 -8.07 7.58
CA ASP A 166 2.08 -7.95 8.92
C ASP A 166 2.99 -9.10 9.32
N ASN A 167 2.78 -10.29 8.74
CA ASN A 167 3.57 -11.50 8.95
C ASN A 167 4.57 -11.79 7.80
N SER A 168 4.76 -10.85 6.88
CA SER A 168 5.68 -10.98 5.74
C SER A 168 7.15 -10.88 6.18
N PRO A 169 8.08 -11.65 5.56
CA PRO A 169 9.52 -11.47 5.79
C PRO A 169 10.04 -10.10 5.32
N ALA A 170 9.26 -9.36 4.53
CA ALA A 170 9.65 -8.06 3.98
C ALA A 170 9.25 -6.84 4.84
N VAL A 171 8.59 -7.03 5.99
CA VAL A 171 8.05 -5.92 6.81
C VAL A 171 9.11 -4.87 7.13
N GLU A 172 10.27 -5.28 7.63
CA GLU A 172 11.34 -4.37 8.03
C GLU A 172 11.88 -3.57 6.83
N ALA A 173 12.10 -4.25 5.70
CA ALA A 173 12.60 -3.62 4.49
C ALA A 173 11.61 -2.61 3.89
N VAL A 174 10.30 -2.90 3.95
CA VAL A 174 9.25 -1.99 3.47
C VAL A 174 9.11 -0.78 4.40
N VAL A 175 9.20 -0.97 5.72
CA VAL A 175 9.18 0.12 6.70
C VAL A 175 10.41 1.03 6.54
N ASP A 176 11.59 0.45 6.35
CA ASP A 176 12.82 1.19 6.05
C ASP A 176 12.68 1.98 4.73
N CYS A 177 12.14 1.36 3.68
CA CYS A 177 11.82 2.05 2.42
C CYS A 177 10.92 3.28 2.65
N ASN A 178 9.84 3.11 3.41
CA ASN A 178 8.93 4.21 3.75
C ASN A 178 9.65 5.36 4.47
N SER A 179 10.60 5.04 5.36
CA SER A 179 11.39 6.03 6.11
C SER A 179 12.24 6.93 5.20
N LYS A 180 12.63 6.42 4.02
CA LYS A 180 13.46 7.10 3.02
C LYS A 180 12.65 7.80 1.91
N LEU A 181 11.35 7.55 1.81
CA LEU A 181 10.50 8.18 0.79
C LEU A 181 9.82 9.46 1.29
N ASN A 182 9.32 10.26 0.34
CA ASN A 182 8.60 11.49 0.63
C ASN A 182 7.21 11.20 1.24
N PRO A 183 6.95 11.57 2.50
CA PRO A 183 5.69 11.25 3.17
C PRO A 183 4.47 11.93 2.55
N THR A 184 4.61 12.97 1.73
CA THR A 184 3.46 13.61 1.07
C THR A 184 3.00 12.88 -0.18
N LYS A 185 3.81 11.96 -0.71
CA LYS A 185 3.52 11.17 -1.91
C LYS A 185 3.46 9.68 -1.65
N THR A 186 3.87 9.23 -0.46
CA THR A 186 3.98 7.81 -0.14
C THR A 186 3.00 7.42 0.96
N THR A 187 2.25 6.35 0.74
CA THR A 187 1.38 5.71 1.72
C THR A 187 1.90 4.33 2.04
N LEU A 188 2.03 3.99 3.32
CA LEU A 188 2.34 2.64 3.78
C LEU A 188 1.06 1.94 4.25
N LEU A 189 0.75 0.81 3.63
CA LEU A 189 -0.33 -0.09 4.02
C LEU A 189 0.25 -1.41 4.54
N LYS A 190 0.17 -1.60 5.87
CA LYS A 190 0.40 -2.89 6.51
C LYS A 190 -0.93 -3.65 6.57
N MET A 191 -1.02 -4.79 5.90
CA MET A 191 -2.23 -5.61 5.89
C MET A 191 -2.21 -6.56 7.08
N ALA A 192 -3.22 -6.44 7.94
CA ALA A 192 -3.38 -7.31 9.10
C ALA A 192 -3.75 -8.74 8.68
N ASP A 193 -3.27 -9.71 9.46
CA ASP A 193 -3.50 -11.16 9.30
C ASP A 193 -3.04 -11.66 7.92
N CYS A 194 -1.92 -11.15 7.42
CA CYS A 194 -1.48 -11.35 6.04
C CYS A 194 0.00 -11.74 5.98
N GLY A 195 0.30 -12.80 5.22
CA GLY A 195 1.64 -13.35 5.10
C GLY A 195 2.46 -12.72 3.98
N GLY A 196 3.29 -13.57 3.39
CA GLY A 196 4.26 -13.22 2.38
C GLY A 196 3.68 -12.69 1.08
N LEU A 197 2.45 -13.07 0.71
CA LEU A 197 1.86 -12.70 -0.58
C LEU A 197 0.46 -12.09 -0.41
N PRO A 198 0.36 -10.79 -0.07
CA PRO A 198 -0.93 -10.15 0.16
C PRO A 198 -1.93 -10.23 -1.00
N GLN A 199 -1.43 -10.25 -2.24
CA GLN A 199 -2.23 -10.41 -3.45
C GLN A 199 -2.84 -11.81 -3.62
N VAL A 200 -2.33 -12.80 -2.88
CA VAL A 200 -2.83 -14.19 -2.87
C VAL A 200 -3.68 -14.43 -1.63
N ASP A 201 -3.21 -13.99 -0.46
CA ASP A 201 -3.89 -14.20 0.82
C ASP A 201 -5.16 -13.36 0.96
N GLN A 202 -5.09 -12.09 0.56
CA GLN A 202 -6.17 -11.12 0.76
C GLN A 202 -6.44 -10.27 -0.50
N PRO A 203 -6.69 -10.89 -1.67
CA PRO A 203 -6.81 -10.19 -2.96
C PRO A 203 -7.89 -9.11 -2.94
N ALA A 204 -9.01 -9.34 -2.23
CA ALA A 204 -10.09 -8.36 -2.11
C ALA A 204 -9.65 -7.06 -1.44
N LYS A 205 -8.86 -7.15 -0.36
CA LYS A 205 -8.34 -5.97 0.36
C LYS A 205 -7.25 -5.27 -0.46
N VAL A 206 -6.40 -6.02 -1.18
CA VAL A 206 -5.42 -5.44 -2.11
C VAL A 206 -6.10 -4.66 -3.24
N ILE A 207 -7.15 -5.23 -3.85
CA ILE A 207 -7.92 -4.56 -4.90
C ILE A 207 -8.60 -3.29 -4.37
N GLU A 208 -9.14 -3.34 -3.15
CA GLU A 208 -9.74 -2.16 -2.52
C GLU A 208 -8.71 -1.05 -2.28
N ALA A 209 -7.54 -1.40 -1.72
CA ALA A 209 -6.43 -0.46 -1.53
C ALA A 209 -5.96 0.14 -2.88
N PHE A 210 -5.83 -0.69 -3.91
CA PHE A 210 -5.46 -0.24 -5.24
C PHE A 210 -6.50 0.70 -5.84
N LYS A 211 -7.80 0.40 -5.69
CA LYS A 211 -8.89 1.29 -6.12
C LYS A 211 -8.77 2.66 -5.48
N TYR A 212 -8.57 2.74 -4.16
CA TYR A 212 -8.42 4.03 -3.47
C TYR A 212 -7.16 4.78 -3.90
N PHE A 213 -6.06 4.08 -4.15
CA PHE A 213 -4.83 4.69 -4.69
C PHE A 213 -5.08 5.35 -6.05
N ILE A 214 -5.70 4.63 -6.98
CA ILE A 214 -6.06 5.12 -8.32
C ILE A 214 -7.04 6.30 -8.23
N GLN A 215 -8.00 6.26 -7.30
CA GLN A 215 -8.92 7.37 -7.02
C GLN A 215 -8.21 8.62 -6.49
N GLY A 216 -7.22 8.44 -5.61
CA GLY A 216 -6.39 9.53 -5.10
C GLY A 216 -5.59 10.26 -6.18
N MET A 217 -5.31 9.58 -7.30
CA MET A 217 -4.66 10.17 -8.47
C MET A 217 -5.64 10.90 -9.43
N GLY A 218 -6.94 10.88 -9.13
CA GLY A 218 -7.98 11.50 -9.94
C GLY A 218 -8.56 10.60 -11.04
N TYR A 219 -8.15 9.34 -11.12
CA TYR A 219 -8.78 8.34 -12.00
C TYR A 219 -9.99 7.70 -11.31
N LEU A 220 -10.84 7.00 -12.06
CA LEU A 220 -11.97 6.22 -11.51
C LEU A 220 -12.91 7.01 -10.57
N SER A 221 -13.11 8.31 -10.82
CA SER A 221 -13.91 9.20 -9.97
C SER A 221 -15.38 8.77 -9.82
N SER A 222 -15.90 7.95 -10.76
CA SER A 222 -17.27 7.41 -10.74
C SER A 222 -17.38 6.01 -10.11
N ALA A 223 -16.28 5.39 -9.71
CA ALA A 223 -16.33 4.08 -9.06
C ALA A 223 -16.85 4.22 -7.63
N SER A 224 -17.93 3.50 -7.31
CA SER A 224 -18.54 3.53 -5.98
C SER A 224 -17.52 3.14 -4.91
N MET A 225 -17.43 3.96 -3.85
CA MET A 225 -16.71 3.55 -2.66
C MET A 225 -17.48 2.38 -2.04
N THR A 226 -16.81 1.23 -1.96
CA THR A 226 -17.28 0.09 -1.16
C THR A 226 -17.12 0.52 0.28
N ARG A 227 -18.02 1.37 0.80
CA ARG A 227 -17.98 1.69 2.22
C ARG A 227 -17.98 0.35 2.95
N LEU A 228 -17.08 0.16 3.91
CA LEU A 228 -17.33 -0.73 5.03
C LEU A 228 -18.69 -0.30 5.59
N ARG A 229 -19.75 -1.00 5.17
CA ARG A 229 -21.04 -0.91 5.83
C ARG A 229 -20.81 -1.46 7.22
N SER A 230 -20.52 -0.57 8.16
CA SER A 230 -20.85 -0.77 9.56
C SER A 230 -22.28 -1.33 9.58
N ARG A 231 -22.41 -2.63 9.84
CA ARG A 231 -23.70 -3.24 10.12
C ARG A 231 -24.08 -2.85 11.54
N THR A 232 -24.42 -1.59 11.74
CA THR A 232 -25.35 -1.21 12.81
C THR A 232 -26.74 -1.22 12.19
N THR A 233 -27.29 -2.41 11.95
CA THR A 233 -28.73 -2.55 11.82
C THR A 233 -29.29 -2.60 13.23
N SER A 234 -29.59 -1.42 13.79
CA SER A 234 -30.47 -1.31 14.95
C SER A 234 -31.83 -1.88 14.55
N SER A 235 -32.14 -3.08 15.04
CA SER A 235 -33.46 -3.69 14.92
C SER A 235 -34.40 -3.05 15.94
N SER A 236 -35.10 -1.99 15.53
CA SER A 236 -36.25 -1.40 16.20
C SER A 236 -36.92 -0.51 15.14
N SER A 237 -38.17 -0.66 14.72
CA SER A 237 -39.38 -1.07 15.44
C SER A 237 -40.46 -1.57 14.46
N VAL A 238 -41.35 -2.40 14.98
CA VAL A 238 -42.61 -2.83 14.38
C VAL A 238 -43.67 -1.70 14.40
N SER A 239 -44.28 -1.42 13.25
CA SER A 239 -45.69 -0.99 13.06
C SER A 239 -45.92 -0.65 11.56
N SER A 240 -46.62 -1.51 10.82
CA SER A 240 -48.05 -1.41 10.48
C SER A 240 -48.39 -0.30 9.48
N PHE A 241 -48.60 -0.65 8.20
CA PHE A 241 -49.90 -0.63 7.50
C PHE A 241 -49.72 -0.75 5.97
N ASP A 242 -50.47 -1.70 5.40
CA ASP A 242 -50.70 -1.89 3.97
C ASP A 242 -51.49 -0.73 3.36
N GLY A 243 -51.16 -0.33 2.12
CA GLY A 243 -51.92 0.66 1.35
C GLY A 243 -51.36 0.86 -0.06
N PRO A 244 -52.09 0.52 -1.15
CA PRO A 244 -51.58 0.57 -2.52
C PRO A 244 -51.45 2.01 -3.04
N ARG A 245 -50.35 2.26 -3.77
CA ARG A 245 -50.11 3.46 -4.56
C ARG A 245 -51.16 3.61 -5.67
N SER A 246 -51.96 4.68 -5.62
CA SER A 246 -52.72 5.19 -6.76
C SER A 246 -52.36 6.64 -7.07
N ARG A 247 -52.14 6.88 -8.36
CA ARG A 247 -51.80 8.14 -9.05
C ARG A 247 -52.88 9.22 -8.87
N ALA A 248 -52.47 10.49 -8.82
CA ALA A 248 -53.12 11.56 -9.59
C ALA A 248 -52.28 12.86 -9.62
N HIS A 249 -52.00 13.30 -10.85
CA HIS A 249 -51.91 14.66 -11.37
C HIS A 249 -51.69 15.85 -10.43
N THR A 250 -50.59 16.58 -10.65
CA THR A 250 -50.49 18.01 -10.38
C THR A 250 -50.68 18.78 -11.69
N ASN A 251 -51.73 19.60 -11.77
CA ASN A 251 -51.78 20.75 -12.67
C ASN A 251 -52.41 21.93 -11.93
N ASP A 252 -51.57 22.94 -11.76
CA ASP A 252 -51.80 24.38 -11.89
C ASP A 252 -52.90 25.14 -11.14
N LEU A 253 -52.39 26.19 -10.47
CA LEU A 253 -52.89 27.57 -10.39
C LEU A 253 -54.23 27.82 -9.69
N GLN A 254 -54.20 28.69 -8.67
CA GLN A 254 -54.67 30.08 -8.77
C GLN A 254 -55.01 30.69 -7.37
N ARG A 255 -54.28 31.76 -7.01
CA ARG A 255 -54.76 33.05 -6.50
C ARG A 255 -55.72 33.07 -5.28
N GLY A 256 -55.29 33.74 -4.21
CA GLY A 256 -56.22 34.22 -3.18
C GLY A 256 -55.52 35.05 -2.10
N ARG A 257 -56.02 36.25 -1.85
CA ARG A 257 -55.41 37.35 -1.08
C ARG A 257 -56.16 37.46 0.28
N THR A 258 -55.61 38.31 1.15
CA THR A 258 -56.26 39.16 2.19
C THR A 258 -56.46 38.70 3.66
N GLN A 259 -55.99 39.61 4.54
CA GLN A 259 -56.44 40.06 5.88
C GLN A 259 -56.07 39.19 7.10
N SER A 260 -55.38 39.62 8.18
CA SER A 260 -55.26 40.85 9.00
C SER A 260 -56.25 40.97 10.17
N HIS A 261 -55.77 40.80 11.42
CA HIS A 261 -56.04 41.57 12.66
C HIS A 261 -55.44 40.80 13.86
N GLY A 262 -54.57 41.37 14.71
CA GLY A 262 -54.90 42.15 15.93
C GLY A 262 -55.21 41.19 17.09
N THR A 263 -54.56 41.16 18.26
CA THR A 263 -54.22 42.24 19.21
C THR A 263 -53.26 41.72 20.31
N GLU A 264 -52.49 42.64 20.90
CA GLU A 264 -51.66 42.49 22.10
C GLU A 264 -52.47 42.24 23.38
N ASP A 265 -51.92 41.51 24.37
CA ASP A 265 -51.66 42.06 25.72
C ASP A 265 -50.84 41.12 26.64
N LYS A 266 -49.72 41.67 27.14
CA LYS A 266 -49.18 41.68 28.51
C LYS A 266 -49.10 40.42 29.41
N ARG A 267 -47.85 40.14 29.87
CA ARG A 267 -47.29 40.31 31.25
C ARG A 267 -46.54 39.08 31.84
N GLY A 268 -45.35 39.36 32.39
CA GLY A 268 -44.69 38.62 33.48
C GLY A 268 -43.30 38.06 33.10
N ARG A 269 -42.19 38.81 33.34
CA ARG A 269 -41.20 38.63 34.45
C ARG A 269 -40.64 37.20 34.55
N SER A 270 -39.34 36.92 34.55
CA SER A 270 -38.19 37.60 35.16
C SER A 270 -36.85 36.96 34.73
N HIS A 271 -35.77 37.78 34.66
CA HIS A 271 -34.37 37.59 35.13
C HIS A 271 -33.72 36.18 35.03
N THR A 272 -32.48 35.96 34.56
CA THR A 272 -31.25 36.79 34.61
C THR A 272 -30.19 36.17 33.70
N ASP A 273 -29.38 37.02 33.07
CA ASP A 273 -28.03 36.73 32.54
C ASP A 273 -27.07 36.24 33.64
N VAL A 274 -26.01 35.53 33.27
CA VAL A 274 -24.61 36.02 33.25
C VAL A 274 -23.63 34.82 33.26
N SER A 275 -22.66 34.91 32.36
CA SER A 275 -21.40 34.16 32.21
C SER A 275 -20.59 33.89 33.50
N MET A 276 -19.67 32.93 33.41
CA MET A 276 -18.50 32.84 34.30
C MET A 276 -17.20 32.64 33.50
N GLU A 277 -16.33 33.65 33.53
CA GLU A 277 -14.89 33.53 33.75
C GLU A 277 -14.67 33.22 35.26
N SER A 278 -13.60 32.69 35.85
CA SER A 278 -12.15 32.69 35.59
C SER A 278 -11.42 31.83 36.66
N ILE A 279 -10.20 31.33 36.32
CA ILE A 279 -8.92 31.31 37.10
C ILE A 279 -8.93 30.79 38.56
N SER A 280 -8.10 29.81 38.99
CA SER A 280 -6.71 29.94 39.54
C SER A 280 -6.24 28.55 40.03
N SER A 281 -5.08 27.97 39.63
CA SER A 281 -3.66 28.19 40.02
C SER A 281 -3.26 27.78 41.45
N SER A 282 -2.35 26.81 41.57
CA SER A 282 -1.26 26.57 42.57
C SER A 282 -0.97 25.05 42.68
N HIS A 283 0.20 24.46 42.92
CA HIS A 283 1.62 24.81 43.10
C HIS A 283 2.41 23.46 42.98
N GLN A 284 3.40 23.31 42.09
CA GLN A 284 4.84 23.09 42.38
C GLN A 284 5.21 22.25 43.62
N ASN A 285 5.95 21.14 43.40
CA ASN A 285 7.30 20.98 43.97
C ASN A 285 8.14 19.87 43.32
N ILE A 286 9.43 20.20 43.20
CA ILE A 286 10.58 19.49 42.60
C ILE A 286 11.28 18.64 43.67
N SER A 287 11.96 17.53 43.28
CA SER A 287 13.33 17.18 43.75
C SER A 287 13.99 16.05 42.94
N LYS A 288 15.27 16.29 42.61
CA LYS A 288 16.29 15.44 41.94
C LYS A 288 16.72 14.28 42.89
N THR A 289 17.46 13.21 42.56
CA THR A 289 18.80 13.02 41.92
C THR A 289 19.03 11.47 41.95
N THR A 290 19.80 10.76 41.10
CA THR A 290 21.28 10.61 41.08
C THR A 290 21.67 9.56 40.02
N GLU A 291 22.80 9.76 39.34
CA GLU A 291 23.55 8.82 38.49
C GLU A 291 24.12 7.62 39.27
N VAL A 292 24.37 6.47 38.61
CA VAL A 292 25.65 5.70 38.71
C VAL A 292 25.86 4.89 37.42
N ALA A 293 27.10 4.92 36.90
CA ALA A 293 27.62 4.12 35.80
C ALA A 293 28.02 2.69 36.20
N CYS A 294 27.97 1.77 35.24
CA CYS A 294 28.92 0.68 34.96
C CYS A 294 28.63 0.17 33.55
#